data_AF-A0A924K699-F1
#
_entry.id   AF-A0A924K699-F1
#
_cell.length_a   1.000
_cell.length_b   1.000
_cell.length_c   1.000
_cell.angle_alpha   90.00
_cell.angle_beta   90.00
_cell.angle_gamma   90.00
#
_symmetry.space_group_name_H-M   'P 1'
#
loop_
_entity.id
_entity.type
_entity.pdbx_description
1 polymer ?
#
loop_
_entity_poly.entity_id
_entity_poly.type
_entity_poly.pdbx_seq_one_letter_code
_entity_poly.pdbx_strand_id
1 'polypeptide(L)'
;MTPKNTICLWYDGTAEEAAQFYAKTFPDSAVKAVHRAPADYPSGKQGDVLTVEFTVLGTPCLGLNGGPMFKHSEAFSFQVATDDQAETDRLWNAIVG
;
A
#
# COMPACT_ATOMS: atom_id res chain seq x y z
N MET A 1 -16.73 9.32 1.42
CA MET A 1 -16.92 9.72 0.01
C MET A 1 -15.86 8.97 -0.79
N THR A 2 -16.24 8.25 -1.85
CA THR A 2 -15.29 7.46 -2.66
C THR A 2 -14.39 8.41 -3.45
N PRO A 3 -13.06 8.26 -3.40
CA PRO A 3 -12.15 9.06 -4.23
C PRO A 3 -12.48 8.91 -5.71
N LYS A 4 -12.37 9.99 -6.48
CA LYS A 4 -12.54 9.92 -7.95
C LYS A 4 -11.39 9.20 -8.64
N ASN A 5 -10.23 9.13 -8.01
CA ASN A 5 -9.04 8.42 -8.47
C ASN A 5 -8.38 7.72 -7.27
N THR A 6 -7.86 6.52 -7.48
CA THR A 6 -7.20 5.69 -6.47
C THR A 6 -5.99 5.00 -7.10
N ILE A 7 -4.83 5.09 -6.47
CA ILE A 7 -3.61 4.43 -6.93
C ILE A 7 -3.69 2.94 -6.58
N CYS A 8 -3.68 2.06 -7.58
CA CYS A 8 -3.70 0.62 -7.35
C CYS A 8 -2.27 0.06 -7.41
N LEU A 9 -1.83 -0.62 -6.34
CA LEU A 9 -0.51 -1.23 -6.21
C LEU A 9 -0.65 -2.75 -6.07
N TRP A 10 0.20 -3.48 -6.79
CA TRP A 10 0.17 -4.93 -6.86
C TRP A 10 1.09 -5.55 -5.81
N TYR A 11 0.59 -6.52 -5.05
CA TYR A 11 1.35 -7.25 -4.03
C TYR A 11 1.23 -8.77 -4.23
N ASP A 12 2.24 -9.47 -3.73
CA ASP A 12 2.26 -10.93 -3.62
C ASP A 12 1.84 -11.36 -2.20
N GLY A 13 0.54 -11.24 -1.90
CA GLY A 13 -0.03 -11.65 -0.62
C GLY A 13 0.18 -10.68 0.56
N THR A 14 1.00 -9.64 0.40
CA THR A 14 1.44 -8.75 1.50
C THR A 14 0.77 -7.37 1.51
N ALA A 15 -0.34 -7.15 0.78
CA ALA A 15 -0.99 -5.84 0.70
C ALA A 15 -1.38 -5.25 2.07
N GLU A 16 -1.90 -6.07 2.99
CA GLU A 16 -2.29 -5.58 4.33
C GLU A 16 -1.07 -5.21 5.17
N GLU A 17 -0.01 -6.00 5.12
CA GLU A 17 1.25 -5.72 5.83
C GLU A 17 1.87 -4.40 5.33
N ALA A 18 1.95 -4.21 4.01
CA ALA A 18 2.47 -2.99 3.41
C ALA A 18 1.61 -1.77 3.79
N ALA A 19 0.28 -1.88 3.73
CA ALA A 19 -0.62 -0.81 4.12
C ALA A 19 -0.46 -0.44 5.61
N GLN A 20 -0.32 -1.43 6.50
CA GLN A 20 -0.06 -1.22 7.92
C GLN A 20 1.31 -0.57 8.16
N PHE A 21 2.34 -0.96 7.41
CA PHE A 21 3.65 -0.32 7.46
C PHE A 21 3.55 1.15 7.06
N TYR A 22 2.96 1.47 5.91
CA TYR A 22 2.83 2.88 5.47
C TYR A 22 2.02 3.72 6.44
N ALA A 23 0.92 3.18 6.98
CA ALA A 23 0.08 3.86 7.97
C ALA A 23 0.83 4.20 9.27
N LYS A 24 1.81 3.36 9.67
CA LYS A 24 2.64 3.60 10.86
C LYS A 24 3.82 4.54 10.57
N THR A 25 4.36 4.48 9.35
CA THR A 25 5.59 5.19 8.97
C THR A 25 5.33 6.64 8.56
N PHE A 26 4.29 6.89 7.77
CA PHE A 26 4.03 8.21 7.20
C PHE A 26 2.91 8.96 7.95
N PRO A 27 3.01 10.30 8.09
CA PRO A 27 1.88 11.08 8.57
C PRO A 27 0.70 11.02 7.60
N ASP A 28 -0.49 11.38 8.07
CA ASP A 28 -1.75 11.39 7.30
C ASP A 28 -1.99 10.10 6.47
N SER A 29 -1.60 8.97 7.04
CA SER A 29 -1.65 7.65 6.42
C SER A 29 -2.42 6.71 7.32
N ALA A 30 -3.29 5.88 6.72
CA ALA A 30 -4.15 4.99 7.50
C ALA A 30 -4.68 3.85 6.64
N VAL A 31 -4.79 2.66 7.23
CA VAL A 31 -5.61 1.57 6.68
C VAL A 31 -7.09 1.94 6.85
N LYS A 32 -7.88 1.77 5.79
CA LYS A 32 -9.30 2.14 5.76
C LYS A 32 -10.21 0.91 5.78
N ALA A 33 -9.95 -0.07 4.92
CA ALA A 33 -10.76 -1.28 4.81
C ALA A 33 -9.94 -2.46 4.29
N VAL A 34 -10.30 -3.66 4.73
CA VAL A 34 -9.74 -4.92 4.25
C VAL A 34 -10.87 -5.73 3.63
N HIS A 35 -10.74 -6.03 2.34
CA HIS A 35 -11.74 -6.78 1.59
C HIS A 35 -11.24 -8.19 1.33
N ARG A 36 -12.04 -9.18 1.74
CA ARG A 36 -11.71 -10.60 1.58
C ARG A 36 -12.26 -11.15 0.27
N ALA A 37 -11.54 -12.10 -0.32
CA ALA A 37 -11.94 -12.74 -1.56
C ALA A 37 -13.30 -13.46 -1.40
N PRO A 38 -14.28 -13.19 -2.27
CA PRO A 38 -15.61 -13.83 -2.18
C PRO A 38 -15.60 -15.29 -2.66
N ALA A 39 -14.56 -15.71 -3.39
CA ALA A 39 -14.35 -17.05 -3.91
C ALA A 39 -12.84 -17.30 -4.10
N ASP A 40 -12.46 -18.53 -4.44
CA ASP A 40 -11.10 -18.86 -4.86
C ASP A 40 -10.70 -18.08 -6.13
N TYR A 41 -9.42 -17.75 -6.25
CA TYR A 41 -8.87 -16.99 -7.38
C TYR A 41 -7.46 -17.48 -7.72
N PRO A 42 -6.86 -17.07 -8.87
CA PRO A 42 -5.58 -17.63 -9.34
C PRO A 42 -4.40 -17.55 -8.34
N SER A 43 -4.48 -16.68 -7.35
CA SER A 43 -3.39 -16.41 -6.40
C SER A 43 -3.82 -16.45 -4.93
N GLY A 44 -4.97 -17.05 -4.62
CA GLY A 44 -5.45 -17.22 -3.26
C GLY A 44 -6.82 -17.89 -3.18
N LYS A 45 -7.37 -17.98 -1.97
CA LYS A 45 -8.62 -18.70 -1.68
C LYS A 45 -9.71 -17.77 -1.19
N GLN A 46 -10.94 -18.26 -1.19
CA GLN A 46 -12.05 -17.59 -0.52
C GLN A 46 -11.69 -17.24 0.93
N GLY A 47 -11.95 -15.99 1.33
CA GLY A 47 -11.67 -15.51 2.68
C GLY A 47 -10.27 -14.90 2.87
N ASP A 48 -9.33 -15.13 1.94
CA ASP A 48 -8.04 -14.45 1.96
C ASP A 48 -8.20 -12.96 1.73
N VAL A 49 -7.24 -12.16 2.17
CA VAL A 49 -7.23 -10.71 1.88
C VAL A 49 -6.97 -10.51 0.39
N LEU A 50 -7.94 -9.91 -0.31
CA LEU A 50 -7.84 -9.66 -1.74
C LEU A 50 -7.40 -8.22 -2.02
N THR A 51 -8.07 -7.24 -1.39
CA THR A 51 -7.67 -5.84 -1.51
C THR A 51 -7.70 -5.11 -0.19
N VAL A 52 -6.83 -4.12 -0.05
CA VAL A 52 -6.76 -3.26 1.13
C VAL A 52 -6.85 -1.81 0.69
N GLU A 53 -7.83 -1.09 1.20
CA GLU A 53 -7.92 0.36 1.04
C GLU A 53 -7.08 1.05 2.10
N PHE A 54 -6.23 1.98 1.69
CA PHE A 54 -5.40 2.76 2.61
C PHE A 54 -5.09 4.15 2.03
N THR A 55 -4.55 5.03 2.86
CA THR A 55 -3.98 6.31 2.43
C THR A 55 -2.50 6.37 2.76
N VAL A 56 -1.73 7.02 1.88
CA VAL A 56 -0.33 7.41 2.13
C VAL A 56 -0.22 8.91 1.91
N LEU A 57 0.10 9.68 2.95
CA LEU A 57 0.19 11.15 2.90
C LEU A 57 -1.05 11.78 2.25
N GLY A 58 -2.24 11.38 2.70
CA GLY A 58 -3.53 11.82 2.16
C GLY A 58 -3.91 11.23 0.78
N THR A 59 -3.00 10.53 0.10
CA THR A 59 -3.26 9.94 -1.23
C THR A 59 -4.01 8.61 -1.10
N PRO A 60 -5.18 8.45 -1.76
CA PRO A 60 -5.95 7.21 -1.72
C PRO A 60 -5.29 6.10 -2.54
N CYS A 61 -5.10 4.95 -1.90
CA CYS A 61 -4.46 3.77 -2.47
C CYS A 61 -5.32 2.51 -2.29
N LEU A 62 -5.11 1.54 -3.18
CA LEU A 62 -5.64 0.19 -3.10
C LEU A 62 -4.48 -0.79 -3.28
N GLY A 63 -4.23 -1.63 -2.28
CA GLY A 63 -3.29 -2.76 -2.39
C GLY A 63 -4.04 -3.99 -2.88
N LEU A 64 -3.59 -4.60 -3.97
CA LEU A 64 -4.20 -5.80 -4.57
C LEU A 64 -3.27 -7.00 -4.40
N ASN A 65 -3.72 -8.03 -3.70
CA ASN A 65 -3.02 -9.31 -3.60
C ASN A 65 -3.28 -10.15 -4.86
N GLY A 66 -2.46 -9.94 -5.89
CA GLY A 66 -2.59 -10.61 -7.19
C GLY A 66 -1.52 -11.67 -7.48
N GLY A 67 -0.62 -11.95 -6.54
CA GLY A 67 0.43 -12.95 -6.69
C GLY A 67 1.70 -12.43 -7.39
N PRO A 68 2.68 -13.28 -7.69
CA PRO A 68 4.03 -12.88 -8.11
C PRO A 68 4.17 -12.47 -9.59
N MET A 69 3.06 -12.33 -10.31
CA MET A 69 3.06 -12.17 -11.78
C MET A 69 3.67 -10.84 -12.24
N PHE A 70 3.44 -9.76 -11.49
CA PHE A 70 3.95 -8.43 -11.81
C PHE A 70 4.92 -7.95 -10.74
N LYS A 71 5.97 -7.27 -11.19
CA LYS A 71 6.98 -6.67 -10.33
C LYS A 71 6.94 -5.16 -10.47
N HIS A 72 7.10 -4.47 -9.37
CA HIS A 72 7.36 -3.04 -9.38
C HIS A 72 8.69 -2.75 -10.07
N SER A 73 8.77 -1.57 -10.66
CA SER A 73 9.98 -0.95 -11.17
C SER A 73 9.91 0.55 -10.91
N GLU A 74 11.02 1.25 -11.20
CA GLU A 74 11.16 2.69 -11.05
C GLU A 74 10.22 3.49 -11.97
N ALA A 75 9.50 2.83 -12.88
CA ALA A 75 8.48 3.46 -13.72
C ALA A 75 7.32 4.07 -12.91
N PHE A 76 7.11 3.61 -11.66
CA PHE A 76 6.23 4.24 -10.69
C PHE A 76 6.99 4.50 -9.39
N SER A 77 6.81 5.68 -8.80
CA SER A 77 7.34 6.02 -7.49
C SER A 77 6.44 7.02 -6.77
N PHE A 78 6.50 6.99 -5.44
CA PHE A 78 6.04 8.11 -4.61
C PHE A 78 7.22 9.04 -4.34
N GLN A 79 7.03 10.33 -4.61
CA GLN A 79 7.95 11.35 -4.16
C GLN A 79 7.37 11.99 -2.91
N VAL A 80 8.12 11.93 -1.81
CA VAL A 80 7.76 12.54 -0.53
C VAL A 80 8.63 13.78 -0.34
N ALA A 81 7.99 14.95 -0.25
CA ALA A 81 8.66 16.18 0.16
C ALA A 81 8.82 16.18 1.68
N THR A 82 10.00 16.56 2.16
CA THR A 82 10.33 16.66 3.58
C THR A 82 10.77 18.07 3.91
N ASP A 83 10.43 18.54 5.11
CA ASP A 83 10.71 19.92 5.52
C ASP A 83 12.13 20.09 6.09
N ASP A 84 12.70 19.01 6.64
CA ASP A 84 14.03 19.02 7.22
C ASP A 84 14.80 17.68 7.07
N GLN A 85 16.06 17.71 7.47
CA GLN A 85 16.94 16.53 7.41
C GLN A 85 16.50 15.42 8.37
N ALA A 86 15.92 15.76 9.53
CA ALA A 86 15.51 14.76 10.50
C ALA A 86 14.32 13.93 10.00
N GLU A 87 13.37 14.57 9.34
CA GLU A 87 12.27 13.89 8.66
C GLU A 87 12.80 13.04 7.50
N THR A 88 13.71 13.59 6.70
CA THR A 88 14.37 12.88 5.59
C THR A 88 15.02 11.60 6.08
N ASP A 89 15.86 11.68 7.11
CA ASP A 89 16.56 10.53 7.68
C ASP A 89 15.59 9.51 8.27
N ARG A 90 14.57 9.97 9.02
CA ARG A 90 13.57 9.09 9.63
C ARG A 90 12.80 8.28 8.58
N LEU A 91 12.28 8.95 7.54
CA LEU A 91 11.47 8.29 6.52
C LEU A 91 12.33 7.41 5.61
N TRP A 92 13.52 7.87 5.23
CA TRP A 92 14.46 7.10 4.44
C TRP A 92 14.85 5.80 5.15
N ASN A 93 15.31 5.91 6.40
CA ASN A 93 15.75 4.74 7.19
C ASN A 93 14.60 3.76 7.44
N ALA A 94 13.37 4.25 7.64
CA ALA A 94 12.22 3.37 7.80
C ALA A 94 11.94 2.50 6.55
N ILE A 95 12.21 3.01 5.35
CA ILE A 95 11.96 2.31 4.08
C ILE A 95 13.13 1.37 3.73
N VAL A 96 14.37 1.82 3.94
CA VAL A 96 15.57 1.07 3.52
C VAL A 96 15.97 -0.02 4.52
N GLY A 97 15.74 0.21 5.82
CA GLY A 97 16.17 -0.70 6.90
C GLY A 97 17.58 -0.42 7.38
#